data_AF-A0A1F6QPV8-F1
#
_entry.id   AF-A0A1F6QPV8-F1
#
_cell.length_a   1.000
_cell.length_b   1.000
_cell.length_c   1.000
_cell.angle_alpha   90.00
_cell.angle_beta   90.00
_cell.angle_gamma   90.00
#
_symmetry.space_group_name_H-M   'P 1'
#
loop_
_entity.id
_entity.type
_entity.pdbx_description
1 polymer ?
#
loop_
_entity_poly.entity_id
_entity_poly.type
_entity_poly.pdbx_seq_one_letter_code
_entity_poly.pdbx_strand_id
1 'polypeptide(L)'
;MTTLMESKTLNDCILAYSENIVFEKLTAQELIELALKPGNDLAITSSRQELVTRGKDNIQLRIAIKKSCKTVISDLEMVLKRFDFENNTDKKTVKSYKNQFLNVISLLDKLQLEWQKHDLALKR
;
A
#
# COMPACT_ATOMS: atom_id res chain seq x y z
N MET A 1 33.24 11.96 -19.08
CA MET A 1 32.25 11.41 -20.03
C MET A 1 31.23 10.64 -19.20
N THR A 2 30.00 11.14 -19.20
CA THR A 2 28.85 10.71 -18.39
C THR A 2 28.22 9.45 -18.96
N THR A 3 27.73 8.56 -18.09
CA THR A 3 26.52 7.75 -18.26
C THR A 3 26.25 7.10 -16.89
N LEU A 4 25.47 7.75 -16.01
CA LEU A 4 24.02 7.51 -15.87
C LEU A 4 23.65 6.06 -16.19
N MET A 5 23.89 5.16 -15.23
CA MET A 5 23.13 3.92 -15.17
C MET A 5 21.75 4.28 -14.64
N GLU A 6 20.79 4.17 -15.55
CA GLU A 6 19.42 4.59 -15.45
C GLU A 6 18.76 4.02 -14.20
N SER A 7 18.24 4.94 -13.37
CA SER A 7 17.22 4.63 -12.39
C SER A 7 16.00 4.10 -13.14
N LYS A 8 15.83 2.78 -13.18
CA LYS A 8 14.59 2.15 -13.64
C LYS A 8 13.48 2.70 -12.76
N THR A 9 12.65 3.56 -13.35
CA THR A 9 11.51 4.14 -12.68
C THR A 9 10.53 3.04 -12.28
N LEU A 10 10.00 3.15 -11.07
CA LEU A 10 8.99 2.29 -10.43
C LEU A 10 7.78 1.93 -11.36
N ASN A 11 7.54 2.74 -12.38
CA ASN A 11 6.53 2.51 -13.42
C ASN A 11 6.81 1.32 -14.34
N ASP A 12 8.07 0.95 -14.59
CA ASP A 12 8.41 -0.10 -15.55
C ASP A 12 8.17 -1.52 -14.99
N CYS A 13 8.21 -1.68 -13.67
CA CYS A 13 7.84 -2.93 -13.00
C CYS A 13 6.33 -3.20 -13.02
N ILE A 14 5.51 -2.17 -13.29
CA ILE A 14 4.05 -2.22 -13.13
C ILE A 14 3.33 -2.69 -14.40
N LEU A 15 3.97 -2.62 -15.58
CA LEU A 15 3.35 -2.96 -16.87
C LEU A 15 3.49 -4.44 -17.28
N ALA A 16 4.14 -5.29 -16.48
CA ALA A 16 4.42 -6.69 -16.84
C ALA A 16 3.57 -7.76 -16.11
N TYR A 17 2.52 -7.39 -15.36
CA TYR A 17 1.74 -8.38 -14.58
C TYR A 17 0.38 -8.72 -15.23
N SER A 18 0.43 -9.68 -16.15
CA SER A 18 -0.74 -10.37 -16.72
C SER A 18 -1.26 -11.48 -15.78
N GLU A 19 -2.57 -11.45 -15.54
CA GLU A 19 -3.53 -12.54 -15.24
C GLU A 19 -3.26 -13.69 -14.25
N ASN A 20 -2.15 -13.79 -13.52
CA ASN A 20 -1.99 -14.82 -12.46
C ASN A 20 -1.23 -14.29 -11.23
N ILE A 21 -1.78 -13.29 -10.54
CA ILE A 21 -1.18 -12.81 -9.28
C ILE A 21 -1.47 -13.83 -8.17
N VAL A 22 -0.43 -14.54 -7.73
CA VAL A 22 -0.48 -15.39 -6.53
C VAL A 22 -0.26 -14.49 -5.30
N PHE A 23 -1.36 -13.95 -4.76
CA PHE A 23 -1.32 -12.97 -3.66
C PHE A 23 -0.57 -13.50 -2.42
N GLU A 24 -0.62 -14.79 -2.14
CA GLU A 24 0.09 -15.46 -1.03
C GLU A 24 1.61 -15.29 -1.07
N LYS A 25 2.19 -15.12 -2.26
CA LYS A 25 3.65 -14.96 -2.43
C LYS A 25 4.12 -13.52 -2.31
N LEU A 26 3.21 -12.56 -2.31
CA LEU A 26 3.54 -11.14 -2.22
C LEU A 26 3.90 -10.76 -0.79
N THR A 27 4.82 -9.82 -0.65
CA THR A 27 5.12 -9.17 0.63
C THR A 27 3.96 -8.28 1.08
N ALA A 28 3.96 -7.91 2.38
CA ALA A 28 2.95 -6.98 2.90
C ALA A 28 2.98 -5.63 2.16
N GLN A 29 4.17 -5.15 1.79
CA GLN A 29 4.33 -3.90 1.06
C GLN A 29 3.74 -3.99 -0.35
N GLU A 30 4.03 -5.06 -1.10
CA GLU A 30 3.48 -5.26 -2.45
C GLU A 30 1.95 -5.37 -2.43
N LEU A 31 1.38 -6.05 -1.42
CA LEU A 31 -0.07 -6.11 -1.25
C LEU A 31 -0.68 -4.73 -0.93
N ILE A 32 0.00 -3.92 -0.12
CA ILE A 32 -0.43 -2.55 0.17
C ILE A 32 -0.39 -1.71 -1.10
N GLU A 33 0.70 -1.76 -1.87
CA GLU A 33 0.82 -1.02 -3.13
C GLU A 33 -0.27 -1.42 -4.14
N LEU A 34 -0.58 -2.71 -4.27
CA LEU A 34 -1.69 -3.20 -5.09
C LEU A 34 -3.05 -2.71 -4.57
N ALA A 35 -3.26 -2.67 -3.25
CA ALA A 35 -4.50 -2.19 -2.64
C ALA A 35 -4.73 -0.67 -2.79
N LEU A 36 -3.72 0.06 -3.26
CA LEU A 36 -3.73 1.51 -3.47
C LEU A 36 -3.73 1.91 -4.95
N LYS A 37 -3.45 0.97 -5.86
CA LYS A 37 -3.48 1.25 -7.31
C LYS A 37 -4.89 1.65 -7.74
N PRO A 38 -5.05 2.72 -8.53
CA PRO A 38 -6.33 3.00 -9.18
C PRO A 38 -6.60 1.96 -10.28
N GLY A 39 -7.88 1.61 -10.48
CA GLY A 39 -8.36 0.88 -11.65
C GLY A 39 -8.75 -0.58 -11.39
N ASN A 40 -7.80 -1.45 -11.06
CA ASN A 40 -8.08 -2.90 -10.97
C ASN A 40 -8.78 -3.25 -9.64
N ASP A 41 -10.10 -3.05 -9.59
CA ASP A 41 -10.93 -3.29 -8.40
C ASP A 41 -10.83 -4.71 -7.86
N LEU A 42 -10.65 -5.71 -8.73
CA LEU A 42 -10.48 -7.10 -8.32
C LEU A 42 -9.15 -7.29 -7.59
N ALA A 43 -8.03 -6.81 -8.17
CA ALA A 43 -6.72 -6.90 -7.53
C ALA A 43 -6.69 -6.14 -6.20
N ILE A 44 -7.29 -4.94 -6.16
CA ILE A 44 -7.41 -4.14 -4.94
C ILE A 44 -8.15 -4.93 -3.85
N THR A 45 -9.30 -5.51 -4.19
CA THR A 45 -10.13 -6.26 -3.24
C THR A 45 -9.42 -7.52 -2.75
N SER A 46 -8.81 -8.28 -3.65
CA SER A 46 -8.05 -9.49 -3.32
C SER A 46 -6.84 -9.19 -2.45
N SER A 47 -6.08 -8.12 -2.75
CA SER A 47 -4.96 -7.71 -1.89
C SER A 47 -5.41 -7.32 -0.49
N ARG A 48 -6.54 -6.61 -0.36
CA ARG A 48 -7.11 -6.27 0.95
C ARG A 48 -7.54 -7.51 1.72
N GLN A 49 -8.22 -8.44 1.06
CA GLN A 49 -8.67 -9.68 1.68
C GLN A 49 -7.48 -10.52 2.15
N GLU A 50 -6.42 -10.61 1.35
CA GLU A 50 -5.19 -11.32 1.71
C GLU A 50 -4.51 -10.69 2.94
N LEU A 51 -4.41 -9.36 3.00
CA LEU A 51 -3.89 -8.66 4.17
C LEU A 51 -4.71 -8.95 5.44
N VAL A 52 -6.05 -8.96 5.33
CA VAL A 52 -6.92 -9.35 6.45
C VAL A 52 -6.62 -10.78 6.87
N THR A 53 -6.64 -11.74 5.94
CA THR A 53 -6.44 -13.18 6.19
C THR A 53 -5.11 -13.45 6.90
N ARG A 54 -4.00 -12.88 6.40
CA ARG A 54 -2.67 -13.04 7.01
C ARG A 54 -2.61 -12.55 8.44
N GLY A 55 -3.34 -11.49 8.74
CA GLY A 55 -3.37 -10.97 10.09
C GLY A 55 -4.29 -11.74 11.04
N LYS A 56 -5.35 -12.42 10.59
CA LYS A 56 -6.36 -13.03 11.49
C LYS A 56 -5.75 -13.87 12.61
N ASP A 57 -4.86 -14.80 12.29
CA ASP A 57 -4.35 -15.76 13.29
C ASP A 57 -2.86 -15.56 13.62
N ASN A 58 -2.23 -14.51 13.08
CA ASN A 58 -0.79 -14.30 13.21
C ASN A 58 -0.44 -12.87 13.62
N ILE A 59 -0.16 -12.68 14.91
CA ILE A 59 0.21 -11.38 15.48
C ILE A 59 1.50 -10.80 14.88
N GLN A 60 2.46 -11.64 14.50
CA GLN A 60 3.72 -11.19 13.88
C GLN A 60 3.45 -10.62 12.48
N LEU A 61 2.58 -11.27 11.70
CA LEU A 61 2.15 -10.75 10.41
C LEU A 61 1.34 -9.46 10.56
N ARG A 62 0.47 -9.33 11.58
CA ARG A 62 -0.20 -8.04 11.88
C ARG A 62 0.82 -6.93 12.11
N ILE A 63 1.84 -7.18 12.95
CA ILE A 63 2.88 -6.19 13.26
C ILE A 63 3.64 -5.80 11.99
N ALA A 64 4.04 -6.77 11.16
CA ALA A 64 4.72 -6.53 9.90
C ALA A 64 3.86 -5.67 8.94
N ILE A 65 2.60 -6.03 8.74
CA ILE A 65 1.66 -5.28 7.89
C ILE A 65 1.48 -3.85 8.42
N LYS A 66 1.26 -3.67 9.73
CA LYS A 66 1.15 -2.32 10.34
C LYS A 66 2.40 -1.49 10.12
N LYS A 67 3.59 -2.10 10.24
CA LYS A 67 4.86 -1.42 9.99
C LYS A 67 4.97 -1.00 8.53
N SER A 68 4.63 -1.87 7.58
CA SER A 68 4.61 -1.53 6.15
C SER A 68 3.64 -0.40 5.83
N CYS A 69 2.41 -0.42 6.36
CA CYS A 69 1.47 0.71 6.17
C CYS A 69 2.06 2.03 6.68
N LYS A 70 2.66 2.01 7.89
CA LYS A 70 3.28 3.20 8.48
C LYS A 70 4.45 3.72 7.67
N THR A 71 5.28 2.83 7.11
CA THR A 71 6.37 3.22 6.21
C THR A 71 5.82 3.94 4.98
N VAL A 72 4.82 3.36 4.30
CA VAL A 72 4.21 3.96 3.11
C VAL A 72 3.54 5.31 3.45
N ILE A 73 2.88 5.43 4.60
CA ILE A 73 2.32 6.70 5.08
C ILE A 73 3.41 7.76 5.23
N SER A 74 4.52 7.43 5.91
CA SER A 74 5.64 8.35 6.11
C SER A 74 6.29 8.78 4.80
N ASP A 75 6.46 7.85 3.85
CA ASP A 75 7.03 8.13 2.54
C ASP A 75 6.14 9.10 1.75
N LEU A 76 4.83 8.85 1.74
CA LEU A 76 3.85 9.73 1.10
C LEU A 76 3.78 11.10 1.78
N GLU A 77 3.85 11.16 3.10
CA GLU A 77 3.88 12.42 3.85
C GLU A 77 5.13 13.25 3.49
N MET A 78 6.29 12.60 3.40
CA MET A 78 7.53 13.26 2.99
C MET A 78 7.44 13.82 1.57
N VAL A 79 6.89 13.04 0.63
CA VAL A 79 6.68 13.48 -0.76
C VAL A 79 5.73 14.68 -0.82
N LEU A 80 4.62 14.63 -0.09
CA LEU A 80 3.65 15.73 -0.03
C LEU A 80 4.26 17.01 0.55
N LYS A 81 5.07 16.91 1.62
CA LYS A 81 5.78 18.05 2.20
C LYS A 81 6.77 18.69 1.22
N ARG A 82 7.44 17.90 0.37
CA ARG A 82 8.33 18.44 -0.67
C ARG A 82 7.54 19.22 -1.72
N PHE A 83 6.39 18.72 -2.15
CA PHE A 83 5.54 19.45 -3.09
C PHE A 83 5.03 20.78 -2.53
N ASP A 84 4.69 20.82 -1.24
CA ASP A 84 4.29 22.08 -0.59
C ASP A 84 5.46 23.08 -0.52
N PHE A 85 6.72 22.62 -0.46
CA PHE A 85 7.91 23.48 -0.45
C PHE A 85 8.30 23.99 -1.84
N GLU A 86 8.19 23.15 -2.87
CA GLU A 86 8.69 23.44 -4.22
C GLU A 86 7.81 24.42 -5.01
N ASN A 87 6.62 24.80 -4.51
CA ASN A 87 5.69 25.82 -5.04
C ASN A 87 5.31 25.73 -6.54
N ASN A 88 5.77 24.72 -7.26
CA ASN A 88 5.60 24.54 -8.71
C ASN A 88 5.35 23.08 -9.07
N THR A 89 4.36 22.47 -8.41
CA THR A 89 3.99 21.07 -8.63
C THR A 89 2.65 20.95 -9.36
N ASP A 90 2.54 20.01 -10.29
CA ASP A 90 1.28 19.64 -10.93
C ASP A 90 0.22 19.25 -9.88
N LYS A 91 -0.86 20.03 -9.84
CA LYS A 91 -2.00 19.84 -8.92
C LYS A 91 -2.61 18.45 -9.03
N LYS A 92 -2.61 17.83 -10.22
CA LYS A 92 -3.16 16.47 -10.40
C LYS A 92 -2.30 15.44 -9.69
N THR A 93 -0.99 15.55 -9.84
CA THR A 93 0.00 14.71 -9.16
C THR A 93 -0.13 14.84 -7.64
N VAL A 94 -0.15 16.06 -7.08
CA VAL A 94 -0.34 16.28 -5.64
C VAL A 94 -1.65 15.66 -5.15
N LYS A 95 -2.76 15.84 -5.88
CA LYS A 95 -4.05 15.24 -5.54
C LYS A 95 -3.99 13.71 -5.53
N SER A 96 -3.29 13.11 -6.49
CA SER A 96 -3.08 11.66 -6.55
C SER A 96 -2.36 11.13 -5.32
N TYR A 97 -1.23 11.75 -4.93
CA TYR A 97 -0.49 11.36 -3.73
C TYR A 97 -1.29 11.58 -2.44
N LYS A 98 -2.07 12.67 -2.33
CA LYS A 98 -2.99 12.90 -1.20
C LYS A 98 -4.05 11.80 -1.11
N ASN A 99 -4.61 11.38 -2.23
CA ASN A 99 -5.56 10.27 -2.26
C ASN A 99 -4.91 8.95 -1.84
N GLN A 100 -3.70 8.65 -2.32
CA GLN A 100 -2.97 7.45 -1.90
C GLN A 100 -2.68 7.47 -0.39
N PHE A 101 -2.28 8.62 0.15
CA PHE A 101 -2.03 8.81 1.59
C PHE A 101 -3.27 8.49 2.43
N LEU A 102 -4.42 9.07 2.07
CA LEU A 102 -5.69 8.79 2.75
C LEU A 102 -6.13 7.34 2.59
N ASN A 103 -5.88 6.73 1.42
CA ASN A 103 -6.21 5.34 1.18
C ASN A 103 -5.38 4.38 2.05
N VAL A 104 -4.09 4.65 2.28
CA VAL A 104 -3.25 3.81 3.16
C VAL A 104 -3.74 3.89 4.60
N ILE A 105 -4.08 5.09 5.09
CA ILE A 105 -4.64 5.30 6.43
C ILE A 105 -5.95 4.53 6.56
N SER A 106 -6.87 4.71 5.61
CA SER A 106 -8.15 4.00 5.61
C SER A 106 -7.99 2.47 5.55
N LEU A 107 -7.00 1.99 4.79
CA LEU A 107 -6.66 0.56 4.74
C LEU A 107 -6.20 0.06 6.11
N LEU A 108 -5.26 0.77 6.75
CA LEU A 108 -4.73 0.41 8.07
C LEU A 108 -5.84 0.34 9.13
N ASP A 109 -6.75 1.32 9.15
CA ASP A 109 -7.87 1.37 10.08
C ASP A 109 -8.83 0.19 9.88
N LYS A 110 -9.16 -0.14 8.62
CA LYS A 110 -10.02 -1.29 8.28
C LYS A 110 -9.40 -2.61 8.69
N LEU A 111 -8.11 -2.81 8.41
CA LEU A 111 -7.39 -4.02 8.83
C LEU A 111 -7.42 -4.18 10.35
N GLN A 112 -7.15 -3.09 11.08
CA GLN A 112 -7.19 -3.10 12.54
C GLN A 112 -8.57 -3.48 13.07
N LEU A 113 -9.64 -2.91 12.50
CA LEU A 113 -11.01 -3.21 12.90
C LEU A 113 -11.36 -4.69 12.65
N GLU A 114 -11.03 -5.23 11.48
CA GLU A 114 -11.31 -6.64 11.13
C GLU A 114 -10.58 -7.62 12.04
N TRP A 115 -9.31 -7.35 12.37
CA TRP A 115 -8.56 -8.18 13.32
C TRP A 115 -9.10 -8.08 14.74
N GLN A 116 -9.55 -6.90 15.18
CA GLN A 116 -10.18 -6.73 16.49
C GLN A 116 -11.51 -7.50 16.59
N LYS A 117 -12.34 -7.48 15.53
CA LYS A 117 -13.57 -8.28 15.48
C LYS A 117 -13.26 -9.78 15.61
N HIS A 118 -12.23 -10.24 14.90
CA HIS A 118 -11.78 -11.64 14.99
C HIS A 118 -11.30 -12.01 16.39
N ASP A 119 -10.46 -11.18 17.01
CA ASP A 119 -9.99 -11.39 18.38
C ASP A 119 -11.13 -11.46 19.40
N LEU A 120 -12.17 -10.63 19.21
CA LEU A 120 -13.36 -10.65 20.06
C LEU A 120 -14.20 -11.91 19.84
N ALA A 121 -14.28 -12.42 18.61
CA ALA A 121 -15.00 -13.65 18.30
C ALA A 121 -14.35 -14.88 18.93
N LEU A 122 -13.01 -14.93 19.01
CA LEU A 122 -12.26 -16.02 19.66
C LEU A 122 -12.39 -16.05 21.19
N LYS A 123 -12.83 -14.96 21.82
CA LYS A 123 -13.00 -14.85 23.28
C LYS A 123 -14.40 -15.22 23.77
N ARG A 124 -15.34 -15.49 22.85
CA ARG A 124 -16.72 -15.93 23.14
C ARG A 124 -16.79 -17.45 23.10
#